data_AF-A0A4V2M1F5-F1
#
_entry.id   AF-A0A4V2M1F5-F1
#
_cell.length_a   1.000
_cell.length_b   1.000
_cell.length_c   1.000
_cell.angle_alpha   90.00
_cell.angle_beta   90.00
_cell.angle_gamma   90.00
#
_symmetry.space_group_name_H-M   'P 1'
#
loop_
_entity.id
_entity.type
_entity.pdbx_description
1 polymer ?
#
loop_
_entity_poly.entity_id
_entity_poly.type
_entity_poly.pdbx_seq_one_letter_code
_entity_poly.pdbx_strand_id
1 'polypeptide(L)'
;MGLDANYPAVTMNDPNGHVTVYNEDHLPIGQLGPTPYESPSVNVTCRRKAWDDLDWYRLLNPEGFPFPADEAYVSADETHELNPGQPYPIPECASGCPLKIGQAAAVGALAIGGVAAAAAWRRRRRELGIA
;
A
#
# COMPACT_ATOMS: atom_id res chain seq x y z
N MET A 1 13.82 -10.82 6.25
CA MET A 1 12.45 -11.36 6.06
C MET A 1 12.35 -12.02 4.69
N GLY A 2 11.52 -13.06 4.53
CA GLY A 2 11.32 -13.72 3.22
C GLY A 2 10.30 -12.98 2.36
N LEU A 3 10.42 -13.09 1.03
CA LEU A 3 9.44 -12.51 0.09
C LEU A 3 8.22 -13.44 -0.07
N ASP A 4 7.01 -12.88 0.01
CA ASP A 4 5.75 -13.52 -0.37
C ASP A 4 5.48 -13.30 -1.86
N ALA A 5 5.33 -14.39 -2.61
CA ALA A 5 5.10 -14.36 -4.05
C ALA A 5 3.74 -13.75 -4.46
N ASN A 6 2.79 -13.61 -3.53
CA ASN A 6 1.47 -13.04 -3.80
C ASN A 6 1.43 -11.51 -3.72
N TYR A 7 2.53 -10.88 -3.31
CA TYR A 7 2.63 -9.43 -3.18
C TYR A 7 3.72 -8.87 -4.08
N PRO A 8 3.54 -7.65 -4.63
CA PRO A 8 4.62 -6.99 -5.30
C PRO A 8 5.77 -6.73 -4.32
N ALA A 9 6.98 -6.60 -4.86
CA ALA A 9 8.17 -6.38 -4.08
C ALA A 9 8.99 -5.24 -4.69
N VAL A 10 9.66 -4.50 -3.82
CA VAL A 10 10.66 -3.50 -4.20
C VAL A 10 12.03 -3.95 -3.72
N THR A 11 13.04 -3.50 -4.42
CA THR A 11 14.44 -3.74 -4.08
C THR A 11 15.20 -2.43 -4.15
N MET A 12 16.29 -2.36 -3.41
CA MET A 12 17.10 -1.15 -3.32
C MET A 12 17.78 -0.81 -4.65
N ASN A 13 17.95 0.48 -4.91
CA ASN A 13 18.64 1.00 -6.08
C ASN A 13 20.15 0.70 -6.04
N ASP A 14 20.78 0.83 -4.87
CA ASP A 14 22.19 0.48 -4.66
C ASP A 14 22.33 -0.91 -4.02
N PRO A 15 22.89 -1.91 -4.73
CA PRO A 15 23.04 -3.26 -4.18
C PRO A 15 24.05 -3.36 -3.03
N ASN A 16 24.92 -2.36 -2.85
CA ASN A 16 25.88 -2.32 -1.75
C ASN A 16 25.48 -1.31 -0.65
N GLY A 17 24.36 -0.60 -0.85
CA GLY A 17 23.89 0.45 0.05
C GLY A 17 23.03 -0.09 1.18
N HIS A 18 22.22 0.81 1.73
CA HIS A 18 21.11 0.51 2.61
C HIS A 18 19.97 1.50 2.34
N VAL A 19 18.74 1.12 2.68
CA VAL A 19 17.56 2.00 2.60
C VAL A 19 16.94 2.10 3.97
N THR A 20 16.64 3.32 4.42
CA THR A 20 16.02 3.51 5.73
C THR A 20 14.54 3.15 5.68
N VAL A 21 14.07 2.43 6.70
CA VAL A 21 12.67 2.11 6.89
C VAL A 21 12.08 3.06 7.92
N TYR A 22 10.95 3.68 7.58
CA TYR A 22 10.26 4.66 8.41
C TYR A 22 8.89 4.14 8.86
N ASN A 23 8.39 4.58 10.01
CA ASN A 23 7.02 4.32 10.45
C ASN A 23 6.01 5.35 9.90
N GLU A 24 4.75 5.22 10.31
CA GLU A 24 3.65 6.16 9.99
C GLU A 24 3.89 7.61 10.45
N ASP A 25 4.75 7.83 11.44
CA ASP A 25 5.16 9.15 11.95
C ASP A 25 6.44 9.69 11.30
N HIS A 26 6.96 9.00 10.28
CA HIS A 26 8.23 9.31 9.62
C HIS A 26 9.46 9.23 10.54
N LEU A 27 9.40 8.37 11.56
CA LEU A 27 10.53 8.03 12.40
C LEU A 27 11.27 6.82 11.81
N PRO A 28 12.62 6.84 11.76
CA PRO A 28 13.39 5.70 11.28
C PRO A 28 13.28 4.54 12.27
N ILE A 29 12.85 3.38 11.79
CA ILE A 29 12.63 2.18 12.61
C ILE A 29 13.56 1.03 12.24
N GLY A 30 14.24 1.08 11.09
CA GLY A 30 15.13 0.01 10.64
C GLY A 30 15.79 0.31 9.29
N GLN A 31 16.45 -0.70 8.71
CA GLN A 31 17.16 -0.57 7.44
C GLN A 31 16.96 -1.81 6.55
N LEU A 32 16.93 -1.62 5.24
CA LEU A 32 17.07 -2.67 4.24
C LEU A 32 18.50 -2.67 3.70
N GLY A 33 18.99 -3.83 3.27
CA GLY A 33 20.35 -3.95 2.73
C GLY A 33 20.86 -5.39 2.66
N PRO A 34 22.08 -5.59 2.12
CA PRO A 34 22.80 -6.85 2.25
C PRO A 34 23.11 -7.15 3.73
N THR A 35 23.48 -8.39 4.06
CA THR A 35 23.89 -8.76 5.43
C THR A 35 24.89 -7.72 5.98
N PRO A 36 24.66 -7.17 7.20
CA PRO A 36 23.80 -7.69 8.28
C PRO A 36 22.35 -7.18 8.33
N TYR A 37 21.88 -6.45 7.33
CA TYR A 37 20.52 -5.89 7.31
C TYR A 37 19.45 -6.96 6.99
N GLU A 38 18.18 -6.57 7.15
CA GLU A 38 17.01 -7.44 7.16
C GLU A 38 16.80 -8.19 5.82
N SER A 39 17.05 -7.51 4.70
CA SER A 39 17.02 -7.99 3.31
C SER A 39 17.20 -6.80 2.34
N PRO A 40 17.80 -6.96 1.14
CA PRO A 40 17.85 -5.92 0.12
C PRO A 40 16.52 -5.72 -0.63
N SER A 41 15.56 -6.64 -0.45
CA SER A 41 14.23 -6.57 -1.08
C SER A 41 13.12 -6.85 -0.06
N VAL A 42 11.95 -6.23 -0.24
CA VAL A 42 10.81 -6.35 0.67
C VAL A 42 9.49 -6.34 -0.09
N ASN A 43 8.48 -7.05 0.43
CA ASN A 43 7.12 -6.95 -0.09
C ASN A 43 6.44 -5.66 0.34
N VAL A 44 5.65 -5.11 -0.58
CA VAL A 44 4.89 -3.88 -0.38
C VAL A 44 3.42 -4.11 -0.70
N THR A 45 2.56 -3.25 -0.15
CA THR A 45 1.11 -3.32 -0.37
C THR A 45 0.65 -2.25 -1.35
N CYS A 46 1.25 -1.06 -1.30
CA CYS A 46 0.86 0.06 -2.13
C CYS A 46 1.93 1.17 -2.15
N ARG A 47 1.79 2.11 -3.09
CA ARG A 47 2.54 3.37 -3.17
C ARG A 47 1.66 4.53 -2.72
N ARG A 48 2.22 5.54 -2.06
CA ARG A 48 1.51 6.79 -1.75
C ARG A 48 2.44 7.97 -1.87
N LYS A 49 1.86 9.13 -2.18
CA LYS A 49 2.50 10.40 -1.90
C LYS A 49 2.42 10.74 -0.41
N ALA A 50 3.56 10.98 0.22
CA ALA A 50 3.69 11.34 1.63
C ALA A 50 5.01 12.10 1.85
N TRP A 51 5.14 12.78 3.00
CA TRP A 51 6.36 13.48 3.47
C TRP A 51 7.17 14.17 2.37
N ASP A 52 6.96 15.49 2.25
CA ASP A 52 7.57 16.33 1.20
C ASP A 52 7.11 16.01 -0.24
N ASP A 53 5.88 15.52 -0.40
CA ASP A 53 5.27 15.15 -1.69
C ASP A 53 6.07 14.09 -2.47
N LEU A 54 6.86 13.28 -1.76
CA LEU A 54 7.62 12.17 -2.31
C LEU A 54 6.78 10.91 -2.38
N ASP A 55 7.18 9.98 -3.23
CA ASP A 55 6.55 8.67 -3.35
C ASP A 55 7.16 7.68 -2.37
N TRP A 56 6.30 6.97 -1.64
CA TRP A 56 6.68 6.01 -0.62
C TRP A 56 5.95 4.70 -0.81
N TYR A 57 6.66 3.59 -0.62
CA TYR A 57 6.07 2.27 -0.63
C TYR A 57 5.76 1.81 0.78
N ARG A 58 4.50 1.43 1.02
CA ARG A 58 4.07 0.81 2.27
C ARG A 58 4.46 -0.66 2.28
N LEU A 59 5.22 -1.08 3.28
CA LEU A 59 5.61 -2.47 3.49
C LEU A 59 4.37 -3.33 3.82
N LEU A 60 4.44 -4.61 3.43
CA LEU A 60 3.44 -5.61 3.80
C LEU A 60 3.43 -5.87 5.31
N ASN A 61 4.62 -6.09 5.88
CA ASN A 61 4.80 -6.43 7.28
C ASN A 61 5.71 -5.37 7.93
N PRO A 62 5.18 -4.53 8.83
CA PRO A 62 6.00 -3.68 9.70
C PRO A 62 6.63 -4.49 10.84
N GLU A 63 6.08 -5.68 11.13
CA GLU A 63 6.59 -6.61 12.11
C GLU A 63 7.96 -7.17 11.65
N GLY A 64 8.99 -6.95 12.46
CA GLY A 64 10.35 -7.38 12.16
C GLY A 64 11.41 -6.33 12.41
N PHE A 65 11.00 -5.06 12.57
CA PHE A 65 11.88 -3.97 12.95
C PHE A 65 11.92 -3.76 14.47
N PRO A 66 13.05 -3.25 15.04
CA PRO A 66 13.22 -3.06 16.49
C PRO A 66 12.17 -2.18 17.16
N PHE A 67 11.56 -1.26 16.42
CA PHE A 67 10.56 -0.34 16.93
C PHE A 67 9.15 -0.76 16.49
N PRO A 68 8.17 -0.76 17.41
CA PRO A 68 6.79 -1.05 17.05
C PRO A 68 6.27 0.04 16.10
N ALA A 69 5.58 -0.40 15.05
CA ALA A 69 4.96 0.47 14.06
C ALA A 69 3.69 -0.20 13.54
N ASP A 70 2.62 0.58 13.34
CA ASP A 70 1.40 0.09 12.70
C ASP A 70 1.60 -0.03 11.19
N GLU A 71 2.45 0.83 10.62
CA GLU A 71 2.77 0.86 9.20
C GLU A 71 4.26 1.16 9.00
N ALA A 72 4.88 0.53 8.00
CA ALA A 72 6.28 0.78 7.67
C ALA A 72 6.42 1.18 6.20
N TYR A 73 7.41 2.01 5.91
CA TYR A 73 7.58 2.70 4.63
C TYR A 73 9.03 2.74 4.20
N VAL A 74 9.25 2.64 2.89
CA VAL A 74 10.55 2.90 2.23
C VAL A 74 10.37 3.89 1.11
N SER A 75 11.38 4.72 0.86
CA SER A 75 11.34 5.73 -0.20
C SER A 75 11.34 5.07 -1.58
N ALA A 76 10.52 5.58 -2.49
CA ALA A 76 10.54 5.19 -3.90
C ALA A 76 11.75 5.77 -4.65
N ASP A 77 12.44 6.78 -4.11
CA ASP A 77 13.66 7.33 -4.72
C ASP A 77 14.88 6.44 -4.43
N GLU A 78 14.83 5.63 -3.37
CA GLU A 78 15.90 4.73 -2.96
C GLU A 78 15.65 3.26 -3.36
N THR A 79 14.46 2.98 -3.90
CA THR A 79 14.04 1.63 -4.30
C THR A 79 13.44 1.62 -5.71
N HIS A 80 13.32 0.43 -6.29
CA HIS A 80 12.60 0.18 -7.54
C HIS A 80 11.83 -1.13 -7.45
N GLU A 81 10.83 -1.29 -8.30
CA GLU A 81 10.09 -2.55 -8.40
C GLU A 81 11.03 -3.70 -8.77
N LEU A 82 11.05 -4.76 -7.95
CA LEU A 82 11.91 -5.93 -8.18
C LEU A 82 11.52 -6.65 -9.48
N ASN A 83 10.22 -6.72 -9.78
CA ASN A 83 9.69 -7.30 -11.01
C ASN A 83 8.61 -6.37 -11.60
N PRO A 84 9.00 -5.36 -12.40
CA PRO A 84 8.05 -4.40 -12.94
C PRO A 84 6.93 -5.08 -13.74
N GLY A 85 5.69 -4.84 -13.33
CA GLY A 85 4.50 -5.35 -14.03
C GLY A 85 4.20 -6.85 -13.88
N GLN A 86 4.78 -7.55 -12.90
CA GLN A 86 4.48 -8.96 -12.62
C GLN A 86 4.24 -9.24 -11.12
N PRO A 87 3.17 -9.97 -10.74
CA PRO A 87 1.97 -10.29 -11.54
C PRO A 87 1.03 -9.08 -11.73
N TYR A 88 1.18 -8.03 -10.92
CA TYR A 88 0.40 -6.79 -10.98
C TYR A 88 1.26 -5.58 -10.57
N PRO A 89 1.03 -4.38 -11.13
CA PRO A 89 1.71 -3.16 -10.70
C PRO A 89 1.40 -2.86 -9.23
N ILE A 90 2.31 -2.15 -8.55
CA ILE A 90 2.05 -1.69 -7.17
C ILE A 90 0.90 -0.68 -7.21
N PRO A 91 -0.23 -0.93 -6.54
CA PRO A 91 -1.36 -0.02 -6.56
C PRO A 91 -1.08 1.23 -5.72
N GLU A 92 -1.78 2.33 -6.00
CA GLU A 92 -1.80 3.48 -5.09
C GLU A 92 -2.55 3.10 -3.80
N CYS A 93 -2.08 3.59 -2.65
CA CYS A 93 -2.71 3.31 -1.37
C CYS A 93 -4.11 3.91 -1.36
N ALA A 94 -5.11 3.07 -1.09
CA ALA A 94 -6.47 3.54 -0.91
C ALA A 94 -6.50 4.48 0.31
N SER A 95 -7.03 5.69 0.14
CA SER A 95 -7.36 6.56 1.26
C SER A 95 -8.58 5.96 1.98
N GLY A 96 -8.34 5.02 2.91
CA GLY A 96 -9.33 4.35 3.76
C GLY A 96 -9.60 2.88 3.42
N CYS A 97 -9.43 2.00 4.42
CA CYS A 97 -9.68 0.55 4.40
C CYS A 97 -11.15 0.16 4.07
N PRO A 98 -11.46 -1.05 3.55
CA PRO A 98 -10.89 -2.30 4.06
C PRO A 98 -10.45 -3.35 3.02
N LEU A 99 -9.50 -4.17 3.47
CA LEU A 99 -9.25 -5.55 3.05
C LEU A 99 -10.39 -6.20 2.25
N LYS A 100 -10.09 -6.54 0.99
CA LYS A 100 -10.63 -7.73 0.34
C LYS A 100 -9.53 -8.45 -0.43
N ILE A 101 -8.71 -9.18 0.30
CA ILE A 101 -8.03 -10.34 -0.30
C ILE A 101 -9.05 -11.46 -0.27
N GLY A 102 -9.59 -11.80 -1.44
CA GLY A 102 -10.51 -12.91 -1.60
C GLY A 102 -11.47 -12.70 -2.76
N GLN A 103 -11.11 -13.28 -3.91
CA GLN A 103 -11.97 -13.62 -5.04
C GLN A 103 -12.35 -12.47 -6.01
N ALA A 104 -11.46 -12.18 -6.95
CA ALA A 104 -11.86 -11.70 -8.29
C ALA A 104 -11.86 -12.87 -9.28
N ALA A 105 -12.76 -13.82 -9.04
CA ALA A 105 -13.26 -14.75 -10.05
C ALA A 105 -14.73 -14.39 -10.31
N ALA A 106 -14.95 -13.41 -11.18
CA ALA A 106 -16.24 -13.11 -11.84
C ALA A 106 -15.92 -12.03 -12.89
N VAL A 107 -15.68 -12.38 -14.15
CA VAL A 107 -16.72 -12.54 -15.18
C VAL A 107 -17.77 -11.42 -15.10
N GLY A 108 -17.69 -10.49 -16.04
CA GLY A 108 -18.87 -9.83 -16.59
C GLY A 108 -19.01 -8.33 -16.37
N ALA A 109 -19.09 -7.62 -17.49
CA ALA A 109 -19.81 -6.37 -17.71
C ALA A 109 -19.19 -5.07 -17.15
N LEU A 110 -18.27 -4.48 -17.91
CA LEU A 110 -18.21 -3.01 -18.00
C LEU A 110 -19.24 -2.54 -19.02
N ALA A 111 -20.44 -2.29 -18.52
CA ALA A 111 -21.42 -1.44 -19.16
C ALA A 111 -21.06 0.03 -18.90
N ILE A 112 -20.66 0.68 -19.98
CA ILE A 112 -20.80 2.10 -20.35
C ILE A 112 -21.72 2.93 -19.42
N GLY A 113 -21.17 4.02 -18.86
CA GLY A 113 -21.88 5.31 -18.77
C GLY A 113 -22.39 5.79 -17.41
N GLY A 114 -22.00 7.03 -17.06
CA GLY A 114 -22.97 8.07 -16.67
C GLY A 114 -23.29 8.25 -15.17
N VAL A 115 -22.67 9.27 -14.58
CA VAL A 115 -23.22 10.30 -13.67
C VAL A 115 -24.62 10.05 -13.04
N ALA A 116 -24.67 10.17 -11.70
CA ALA A 116 -25.79 10.58 -10.83
C ALA A 116 -26.34 9.49 -9.88
N ALA A 117 -26.08 9.65 -8.57
CA ALA A 117 -27.05 9.37 -7.49
C ALA A 117 -26.52 9.75 -6.08
N ALA A 118 -25.97 10.96 -5.91
CA ALA A 118 -26.03 11.61 -4.60
C ALA A 118 -27.38 12.34 -4.52
N ALA A 119 -28.28 11.93 -3.61
CA ALA A 119 -29.44 12.69 -3.08
C ALA A 119 -30.81 11.94 -2.93
N ALA A 120 -30.89 10.60 -2.88
CA ALA A 120 -32.21 9.94 -2.81
C ALA A 120 -32.61 9.29 -1.46
N TRP A 121 -31.75 9.24 -0.43
CA TRP A 121 -32.07 8.42 0.76
C TRP A 121 -32.35 9.18 2.08
N ARG A 122 -32.09 10.50 2.16
CA ARG A 122 -32.33 11.28 3.40
C ARG A 122 -33.69 11.98 3.51
N ARG A 123 -34.54 11.98 2.47
CA ARG A 123 -35.87 12.64 2.54
C ARG A 123 -37.03 11.75 2.99
N ARG A 124 -36.90 10.41 2.92
CA ARG A 124 -38.04 9.51 3.18
C ARG A 124 -38.28 9.14 4.65
N ARG A 125 -37.48 9.63 5.59
CA ARG A 125 -37.67 9.38 7.05
C ARG A 125 -38.18 10.60 7.83
N ARG A 126 -38.51 11.72 7.18
CA ARG A 126 -39.15 12.88 7.83
C ARG A 126 -40.64 13.05 7.52
N GLU A 127 -41.23 12.16 6.73
CA GLU A 127 -42.68 12.20 6.42
C GLU A 127 -43.49 11.07 7.07
N LEU A 128 -42.87 10.26 7.94
CA LEU A 128 -43.60 9.37 8.86
C LEU A 128 -43.69 10.00 10.25
N GLY A 129 -44.51 11.05 10.30
CA GLY A 129 -44.91 11.79 11.49
C GLY A 129 -46.33 12.34 11.35
N ILE A 130 -47.31 11.43 11.46
CA ILE A 130 -48.67 11.59 12.02
C ILE A 130 -49.62 12.60 11.32
N ALA A 131 -50.62 12.05 10.64
CA ALA A 131 -52.02 12.52 10.62
C ALA A 131 -52.94 11.30 10.42
#